data_AF-A0A0B1RWX3-F1
#
_entry.id   AF-A0A0B1RWX3-F1
#
_cell.length_a   1.000
_cell.length_b   1.000
_cell.length_c   1.000
_cell.angle_alpha   90.00
_cell.angle_beta   90.00
_cell.angle_gamma   90.00
#
_symmetry.space_group_name_H-M   'P 1'
#
loop_
_entity.id
_entity.type
_entity.pdbx_description
1 polymer ?
#
loop_
_entity_poly.entity_id
_entity_poly.type
_entity_poly.pdbx_seq_one_letter_code
_entity_poly.pdbx_strand_id
1 'polypeptide(L)'
;MAMCLWQHGEEALAKALVACRLYKSLATEAAEDYLEVEICDELKKYAEEFRVLSLELLEHCYHQDDAQTLQLLTYELSNWGCQTCLSLAVMVNNKQFLAHPCCQILLADLWHGGLRIRSHSNLKVLCGLLFPLSIFMLEFKTREELLNQPQTAAEHEQDLNESSSSSSSSSSSSESSSSSEFEDEEDEEKVNQNDNRMCIASR
;
A
#
# COMPACT_ATOMS: atom_id res chain seq x y z
N MET A 1 -8.26 -23.10 -14.84
CA MET A 1 -6.93 -22.53 -15.19
C MET A 1 -6.51 -21.41 -14.24
N ALA A 2 -7.38 -20.40 -13.98
CA ALA A 2 -7.08 -19.28 -13.08
C ALA A 2 -6.55 -19.71 -11.69
N MET A 3 -7.17 -20.73 -11.06
CA MET A 3 -6.73 -21.26 -9.76
C MET A 3 -5.29 -21.77 -9.75
N CYS A 4 -4.84 -22.42 -10.83
CA CYS A 4 -3.48 -22.95 -10.91
C CYS A 4 -2.45 -21.81 -10.98
N LEU A 5 -2.76 -20.75 -11.74
CA LEU A 5 -1.92 -19.55 -11.87
C LEU A 5 -1.87 -18.74 -10.57
N TRP A 6 -2.96 -18.74 -9.82
CA TRP A 6 -3.01 -18.12 -8.50
C TRP A 6 -2.13 -18.85 -7.49
N GLN A 7 -2.18 -20.18 -7.43
CA GLN A 7 -1.43 -20.99 -6.47
C GLN A 7 0.09 -20.98 -6.70
N HIS A 8 0.53 -20.92 -7.95
CA HIS A 8 1.95 -21.05 -8.31
C HIS A 8 2.61 -19.72 -8.69
N GLY A 9 1.85 -18.63 -8.66
CA GLY A 9 2.33 -17.31 -9.02
C GLY A 9 2.73 -16.46 -7.82
N GLU A 10 3.59 -15.48 -8.05
CA GLU A 10 3.93 -14.45 -7.07
C GLU A 10 2.74 -13.53 -6.79
N GLU A 11 2.76 -12.79 -5.67
CA GLU A 11 1.72 -11.81 -5.31
C GLU A 11 0.29 -12.40 -5.28
N ALA A 12 0.14 -13.62 -4.74
CA ALA A 12 -1.14 -14.33 -4.71
C ALA A 12 -2.28 -13.50 -4.08
N LEU A 13 -1.99 -12.72 -3.04
CA LEU A 13 -2.99 -11.87 -2.38
C LEU A 13 -3.57 -10.80 -3.32
N ALA A 14 -2.70 -10.07 -4.03
CA ALA A 14 -3.11 -9.08 -5.01
C ALA A 14 -3.84 -9.71 -6.20
N LYS A 15 -3.34 -10.85 -6.70
CA LYS A 15 -4.02 -11.61 -7.77
C LYS A 15 -5.45 -12.00 -7.39
N ALA A 16 -5.69 -12.45 -6.16
CA ALA A 16 -7.04 -12.78 -5.71
C ALA A 16 -7.96 -11.56 -5.68
N LEU A 17 -7.46 -10.43 -5.16
CA LEU A 17 -8.23 -9.17 -5.12
C LEU A 17 -8.55 -8.67 -6.54
N VAL A 18 -7.56 -8.66 -7.43
CA VAL A 18 -7.75 -8.20 -8.82
C VAL A 18 -8.66 -9.14 -9.60
N ALA A 19 -8.50 -10.46 -9.45
CA ALA A 19 -9.42 -11.43 -10.04
C ALA A 19 -10.86 -11.18 -9.57
N CYS A 20 -11.08 -10.96 -8.27
CA CYS A 20 -12.39 -10.60 -7.73
C CYS A 20 -12.95 -9.32 -8.38
N ARG A 21 -12.13 -8.26 -8.55
CA ARG A 21 -12.55 -7.02 -9.24
C ARG A 21 -12.96 -7.29 -10.68
N LEU A 22 -12.14 -8.04 -11.42
CA LEU A 22 -12.35 -8.35 -12.83
C LEU A 22 -13.63 -9.16 -13.02
N TYR A 23 -13.82 -10.23 -12.24
CA TYR A 23 -15.04 -11.04 -12.32
C TYR A 23 -16.30 -10.23 -11.98
N LYS A 24 -16.23 -9.34 -10.98
CA LYS A 24 -17.34 -8.41 -10.69
C LYS A 24 -17.64 -7.48 -11.87
N SER A 25 -16.61 -6.86 -12.47
CA SER A 25 -16.78 -5.98 -13.63
C SER A 25 -17.38 -6.71 -14.82
N LEU A 26 -16.89 -7.91 -15.11
CA LEU A 26 -17.39 -8.73 -16.21
C LEU A 26 -18.83 -9.17 -15.94
N ALA A 27 -19.16 -9.55 -14.71
CA ALA A 27 -20.53 -9.89 -14.34
C ALA A 27 -21.48 -8.70 -14.48
N THR A 28 -21.04 -7.48 -14.14
CA THR A 28 -21.85 -6.28 -14.32
C THR A 28 -22.07 -5.94 -15.79
N GLU A 29 -21.05 -6.11 -16.64
CA GLU A 29 -21.16 -5.90 -18.08
C GLU A 29 -22.11 -6.92 -18.72
N ALA A 30 -21.92 -8.22 -18.41
CA ALA A 30 -22.79 -9.30 -18.90
C ALA A 30 -24.24 -9.17 -18.42
N ALA A 31 -24.48 -8.50 -17.28
CA ALA A 31 -25.83 -8.26 -16.78
C ALA A 31 -26.63 -7.27 -17.66
N GLU A 32 -25.98 -6.48 -18.49
CA GLU A 32 -26.65 -5.60 -19.45
C GLU A 32 -27.28 -6.38 -20.61
N ASP A 33 -26.81 -7.60 -20.89
CA ASP A 33 -27.37 -8.50 -21.90
C ASP A 33 -28.28 -9.57 -21.26
N TYR A 34 -29.58 -9.53 -21.58
CA TYR A 34 -30.58 -10.46 -21.04
C TYR A 34 -30.38 -11.91 -21.51
N LEU A 35 -29.58 -12.15 -22.55
CA LEU A 35 -29.26 -13.49 -23.03
C LEU A 35 -28.14 -14.17 -22.23
N GLU A 36 -27.39 -13.43 -21.40
CA GLU A 36 -26.18 -13.90 -20.73
C GLU A 36 -26.34 -14.08 -19.21
N VAL A 37 -27.57 -14.22 -18.72
CA VAL A 37 -27.86 -14.35 -17.27
C VAL A 37 -27.08 -15.51 -16.62
N GLU A 38 -26.96 -16.65 -17.30
CA GLU A 38 -26.22 -17.81 -16.78
C GLU A 38 -24.72 -17.51 -16.64
N ILE A 39 -24.14 -16.78 -17.59
CA ILE A 39 -22.73 -16.36 -17.56
C ILE A 39 -22.52 -15.34 -16.45
N CYS A 40 -23.43 -14.38 -16.30
CA CYS A 40 -23.39 -13.37 -15.24
C CYS A 40 -23.33 -14.02 -13.84
N ASP A 41 -24.18 -15.01 -13.58
CA ASP A 41 -24.21 -15.70 -12.28
C ASP A 41 -22.97 -16.57 -12.05
N GLU A 42 -22.42 -17.20 -13.10
CA GLU A 42 -21.15 -17.93 -13.01
C GLU A 42 -19.98 -16.99 -12.68
N LEU A 43 -19.91 -15.81 -13.33
CA LEU A 43 -18.90 -14.79 -13.04
C LEU A 43 -19.02 -14.26 -11.61
N LYS A 44 -20.23 -14.02 -11.10
CA LYS A 44 -20.43 -13.64 -9.68
C LYS A 44 -19.92 -14.72 -8.73
N LYS A 45 -20.16 -15.99 -9.06
CA LYS A 45 -19.68 -17.11 -8.26
C LYS A 45 -18.14 -17.14 -8.22
N TYR A 46 -17.47 -16.99 -9.36
CA TYR A 46 -16.01 -16.91 -9.39
C TYR A 46 -15.46 -15.69 -8.65
N ALA A 47 -16.12 -14.54 -8.77
CA ALA A 47 -15.75 -13.35 -7.99
C ALA A 47 -15.80 -13.64 -6.49
N GLU A 48 -16.82 -14.36 -6.03
CA GLU A 48 -17.01 -14.72 -4.64
C GLU A 48 -15.97 -15.75 -4.15
N GLU A 49 -15.63 -16.74 -4.98
CA GLU A 49 -14.56 -17.70 -4.67
C GLU A 49 -13.22 -16.98 -4.45
N PHE A 50 -12.82 -16.09 -5.37
CA PHE A 50 -11.59 -15.29 -5.19
C PHE A 50 -11.66 -14.30 -4.03
N ARG A 51 -12.86 -13.79 -3.70
CA ARG A 51 -13.07 -12.95 -2.51
C ARG A 51 -12.76 -13.73 -1.24
N VAL A 52 -13.27 -14.95 -1.11
CA VAL A 52 -13.03 -15.81 0.06
C VAL A 52 -11.56 -16.22 0.13
N LEU A 53 -10.96 -16.63 -0.99
CA LEU A 53 -9.53 -16.98 -1.06
C LEU A 53 -8.63 -15.82 -0.61
N SER A 54 -8.93 -14.58 -1.00
CA SER A 54 -8.16 -13.42 -0.53
C SER A 54 -8.22 -13.24 0.98
N LEU A 55 -9.37 -13.53 1.59
CA LEU A 55 -9.59 -13.38 3.03
C LEU A 55 -8.92 -14.51 3.81
N GLU A 56 -9.05 -15.76 3.35
CA GLU A 56 -8.38 -16.92 3.95
C GLU A 56 -6.86 -16.81 3.87
N LEU A 57 -6.33 -16.33 2.73
CA LEU A 57 -4.89 -16.08 2.58
C LEU A 57 -4.42 -14.99 3.54
N LEU A 58 -5.18 -13.89 3.68
CA LEU A 58 -4.85 -12.85 4.65
C LEU A 58 -4.85 -13.38 6.09
N GLU A 59 -5.86 -14.16 6.45
CA GLU A 59 -5.95 -14.79 7.77
C GLU A 59 -4.77 -15.72 8.03
N HIS A 60 -4.39 -16.52 7.03
CA HIS A 60 -3.25 -17.42 7.12
C HIS A 60 -1.93 -16.66 7.30
N CYS A 61 -1.69 -15.62 6.47
CA CYS A 61 -0.52 -14.76 6.61
C CYS A 61 -0.47 -14.12 8.01
N TYR A 62 -1.60 -13.58 8.47
CA TYR A 62 -1.68 -12.90 9.77
C TYR A 62 -1.42 -13.84 10.95
N HIS A 63 -1.88 -15.09 10.87
CA HIS A 63 -1.59 -16.09 11.89
C HIS A 63 -0.11 -16.51 11.89
N GLN A 64 0.55 -16.46 10.73
CA GLN A 64 1.95 -16.86 10.59
C GLN A 64 2.91 -15.79 11.12
N ASP A 65 2.72 -14.54 10.69
CA ASP A 65 3.50 -13.38 11.12
C ASP A 65 2.65 -12.11 10.93
N ASP A 66 2.23 -11.50 12.03
CA ASP A 66 1.40 -10.31 12.01
C ASP A 66 2.15 -9.11 11.45
N ALA A 67 3.38 -8.85 11.92
CA ALA A 67 4.18 -7.73 11.48
C ALA A 67 4.46 -7.76 9.97
N GLN A 68 4.89 -8.90 9.42
CA GLN A 68 5.12 -9.04 7.98
C GLN A 68 3.82 -8.93 7.17
N THR A 69 2.70 -9.38 7.72
CA THR A 69 1.40 -9.25 7.04
C THR A 69 1.00 -7.78 6.92
N LEU A 70 1.18 -6.97 7.97
CA LEU A 70 0.97 -5.52 7.87
C LEU A 70 1.87 -4.89 6.80
N GLN A 71 3.13 -5.32 6.68
CA GLN A 71 4.02 -4.87 5.62
C GLN A 71 3.50 -5.26 4.24
N LEU A 72 3.11 -6.52 4.03
CA LEU A 72 2.52 -7.02 2.80
C LEU A 72 1.29 -6.22 2.35
N LEU A 73 0.45 -5.78 3.29
CA LEU A 73 -0.74 -4.98 2.98
C LEU A 73 -0.42 -3.59 2.42
N THR A 74 0.76 -3.04 2.76
CA THR A 74 1.16 -1.65 2.47
C THR A 74 2.34 -1.55 1.52
N TYR A 75 2.88 -2.69 1.12
CA TYR A 75 3.86 -2.79 0.05
C TYR A 75 3.27 -2.29 -1.27
N GLU A 76 4.05 -1.51 -2.00
CA GLU A 76 3.67 -0.99 -3.31
C GLU A 76 3.91 -2.06 -4.38
N LEU A 77 2.85 -2.47 -5.08
CA LEU A 77 2.96 -3.48 -6.12
C LEU A 77 3.24 -2.84 -7.48
N SER A 78 4.48 -2.96 -7.95
CA SER A 78 4.92 -2.46 -9.27
C SER A 78 4.15 -3.09 -10.43
N ASN A 79 3.79 -4.38 -10.31
CA ASN A 79 3.03 -5.13 -11.31
C ASN A 79 1.55 -4.74 -11.39
N TRP A 80 1.01 -4.07 -10.37
CA TRP A 80 -0.42 -3.73 -10.26
C TRP A 80 -0.65 -2.22 -10.20
N GLY A 81 0.15 -1.48 -10.98
CA GLY A 81 -0.03 -0.04 -11.15
C GLY A 81 0.35 0.76 -9.90
N CYS A 82 1.37 0.31 -9.16
CA CYS A 82 1.86 0.99 -7.96
C CYS A 82 0.80 1.14 -6.86
N GLN A 83 -0.15 0.19 -6.80
CA GLN A 83 -1.17 0.14 -5.75
C GLN A 83 -0.75 -0.82 -4.64
N THR A 84 -1.31 -0.63 -3.45
CA THR A 84 -1.14 -1.58 -2.34
C THR A 84 -2.23 -2.64 -2.31
N CYS A 85 -1.98 -3.76 -1.64
CA CYS A 85 -3.03 -4.76 -1.38
C CYS A 85 -4.23 -4.13 -0.61
N LEU A 86 -3.96 -3.22 0.32
CA LEU A 86 -5.02 -2.51 1.04
C LEU A 86 -5.87 -1.63 0.10
N SER A 87 -5.24 -0.88 -0.80
CA SER A 87 -5.93 -0.08 -1.82
C SER A 87 -6.76 -0.96 -2.76
N LEU A 88 -6.19 -2.05 -3.27
CA LEU A 88 -6.89 -3.01 -4.13
C LEU A 88 -8.12 -3.59 -3.43
N ALA A 89 -8.03 -3.92 -2.13
CA ALA A 89 -9.17 -4.40 -1.35
C ALA A 89 -10.31 -3.37 -1.24
N VAL A 90 -9.96 -2.08 -1.12
CA VAL A 90 -10.92 -0.97 -1.17
C VAL A 90 -11.56 -0.85 -2.55
N MET A 91 -10.78 -0.91 -3.63
CA MET A 91 -11.29 -0.86 -5.01
C MET A 91 -12.26 -2.00 -5.34
N VAL A 92 -12.04 -3.19 -4.77
CA VAL A 92 -12.92 -4.37 -4.90
C VAL A 92 -14.20 -4.25 -4.05
N ASN A 93 -14.22 -3.30 -3.11
CA ASN A 93 -15.23 -3.16 -2.05
C ASN A 93 -15.39 -4.46 -1.25
N ASN A 94 -14.28 -5.12 -0.90
CA ASN A 94 -14.29 -6.35 -0.11
C ASN A 94 -14.41 -6.04 1.39
N LYS A 95 -15.63 -5.73 1.84
CA LYS A 95 -15.88 -5.30 3.23
C LYS A 95 -15.41 -6.30 4.29
N GLN A 96 -15.52 -7.60 4.03
CA GLN A 96 -15.07 -8.62 4.98
C GLN A 96 -13.54 -8.62 5.12
N PHE A 97 -12.82 -8.43 4.01
CA PHE A 97 -11.37 -8.29 4.03
C PHE A 97 -10.93 -7.04 4.81
N LEU A 98 -11.60 -5.91 4.58
CA LEU A 98 -11.30 -4.67 5.30
C LEU A 98 -11.66 -4.74 6.80
N ALA A 99 -12.68 -5.53 7.16
CA ALA A 99 -13.07 -5.77 8.55
C ALA A 99 -12.13 -6.75 9.28
N HIS A 100 -11.20 -7.41 8.58
CA HIS A 100 -10.25 -8.33 9.19
C HIS A 100 -9.40 -7.60 10.27
N PRO A 101 -9.10 -8.24 11.42
CA PRO A 101 -8.36 -7.60 12.51
C PRO A 101 -7.03 -6.97 12.07
N CYS A 102 -6.30 -7.63 11.17
CA CYS A 102 -5.04 -7.09 10.61
C CYS A 102 -5.24 -5.71 9.96
N CYS A 103 -6.29 -5.55 9.15
CA CYS A 103 -6.60 -4.27 8.49
C CYS A 103 -7.00 -3.21 9.51
N GLN A 104 -7.77 -3.58 10.54
CA GLN A 104 -8.22 -2.65 11.57
C GLN A 104 -7.08 -2.17 12.47
N ILE A 105 -6.14 -3.05 12.82
CA ILE A 105 -4.93 -2.68 13.56
C ILE A 105 -4.10 -1.71 12.73
N LEU A 106 -3.84 -2.04 11.47
CA LEU A 106 -3.11 -1.18 10.54
C LEU A 106 -3.76 0.21 10.38
N LEU A 107 -5.08 0.26 10.19
CA LEU A 107 -5.83 1.51 10.07
C LEU A 107 -5.82 2.32 11.37
N ALA A 108 -5.88 1.65 12.52
CA ALA A 108 -5.76 2.32 13.82
C ALA A 108 -4.36 2.90 14.01
N ASP A 109 -3.31 2.16 13.65
CA ASP A 109 -1.93 2.65 13.71
C ASP A 109 -1.71 3.85 12.78
N LEU A 110 -2.32 3.82 11.59
CA LEU A 110 -2.32 4.96 10.67
C LEU A 110 -3.06 6.16 11.25
N TRP A 111 -4.23 5.95 11.85
CA TRP A 111 -5.02 7.00 12.50
C TRP A 111 -4.27 7.68 13.66
N HIS A 112 -3.57 6.90 14.48
CA HIS A 112 -2.75 7.45 15.57
C HIS A 112 -1.45 8.10 15.07
N GLY A 113 -0.97 7.72 13.89
CA GLY A 113 0.28 8.18 13.31
C GLY A 113 1.46 7.96 14.25
N GLY A 114 2.24 9.03 14.48
CA GLY A 114 3.37 9.01 15.39
C GLY A 114 3.05 9.06 16.88
N LEU A 115 1.77 9.13 17.26
CA LEU A 115 1.38 9.18 18.66
C LEU A 115 1.22 7.76 19.23
N ARG A 116 1.79 7.51 20.42
CA ARG A 116 1.52 6.28 21.17
C ARG A 116 0.22 6.43 21.95
N ILE A 117 -0.84 5.80 21.45
CA ILE A 117 -2.11 5.72 22.17
C ILE A 117 -2.01 4.65 23.27
N ARG A 118 -2.32 5.04 24.51
CA ARG A 118 -2.52 4.16 25.66
C ARG A 118 -3.79 4.60 26.41
N SER A 119 -4.14 3.89 27.47
CA SER A 119 -5.24 4.32 28.35
C SER A 119 -5.03 5.76 28.83
N HIS A 120 -6.10 6.59 28.78
CA HIS A 120 -6.12 8.03 29.05
C HIS A 120 -5.43 8.97 28.03
N SER A 121 -4.88 8.47 26.92
CA SER A 121 -4.25 9.33 25.89
C SER A 121 -5.23 10.31 25.25
N ASN A 122 -6.51 9.95 25.08
CA ASN A 122 -7.51 10.86 24.48
C ASN A 122 -7.67 12.18 25.25
N LEU A 123 -7.62 12.12 26.58
CA LEU A 123 -7.69 13.33 27.41
C LEU A 123 -6.41 14.15 27.28
N LYS A 124 -5.24 13.49 27.23
CA LYS A 124 -3.95 14.17 26.99
C LYS A 124 -3.91 14.86 25.63
N VAL A 125 -4.45 14.24 24.58
CA VAL A 125 -4.58 14.84 23.24
C VAL A 125 -5.48 16.07 23.30
N LEU A 126 -6.64 15.98 23.95
CA LEU A 126 -7.54 17.12 24.11
C LEU A 126 -6.90 18.28 24.91
N CYS A 127 -6.16 17.96 25.97
CA CYS A 127 -5.39 18.93 26.74
C CYS A 127 -4.24 19.54 25.91
N GLY A 128 -3.58 18.78 25.04
CA GLY A 128 -2.57 19.26 24.10
C GLY A 128 -3.13 20.26 23.09
N LEU A 129 -4.37 20.04 22.64
CA LEU A 129 -5.06 20.94 21.71
C LEU A 129 -5.49 22.26 22.40
N LEU A 130 -5.88 22.21 23.68
CA LEU A 130 -6.24 23.39 24.48
C LEU A 130 -5.03 24.16 25.02
N PHE A 131 -3.95 23.46 25.36
CA PHE A 131 -2.77 24.05 25.98
C PHE A 131 -1.49 23.53 25.33
N PRO A 132 -0.76 24.36 24.55
CA PRO A 132 0.36 23.91 23.73
C PRO A 132 1.52 23.35 24.55
N LEU A 133 1.70 23.76 25.81
CA LEU A 133 2.74 23.19 26.68
C LEU A 133 2.46 21.74 27.11
N SER A 134 1.21 21.29 27.02
CA SER A 134 0.86 19.89 27.30
C SER A 134 1.37 18.92 26.23
N ILE A 135 1.89 19.43 25.09
CA ILE A 135 2.43 18.58 24.02
C ILE A 135 3.62 17.73 24.50
N PHE A 136 4.42 18.25 25.44
CA PHE A 136 5.56 17.53 26.03
C PHE A 136 5.13 16.35 26.93
N MET A 137 3.86 16.29 27.33
CA MET A 137 3.30 15.18 28.11
C MET A 137 2.73 14.04 27.23
N LEU A 138 2.68 14.24 25.91
CA LEU A 138 2.30 13.18 24.97
C LEU A 138 3.51 12.29 24.67
N GLU A 139 3.25 10.99 24.58
CA GLU A 139 4.26 10.00 24.23
C GLU A 139 4.23 9.78 22.72
N PHE A 140 5.33 10.10 22.06
CA PHE A 140 5.50 9.89 20.62
C PHE A 140 6.32 8.63 20.36
N LYS A 141 6.04 7.96 19.25
CA LYS A 141 6.87 6.90 18.70
C LYS A 141 8.26 7.44 18.39
N THR A 142 9.27 6.59 18.49
CA THR A 142 10.64 6.98 18.13
C THR A 142 10.76 7.15 16.61
N ARG A 143 11.82 7.84 16.16
CA ARG A 143 12.09 8.01 14.72
C ARG A 143 12.22 6.67 13.98
N GLU A 144 12.83 5.68 14.62
CA GLU A 144 13.00 4.34 14.05
C GLU A 144 11.65 3.61 13.90
N GLU A 145 10.75 3.75 14.87
CA GLU A 145 9.40 3.18 14.79
C GLU A 145 8.55 3.86 13.71
N LEU A 146 8.76 5.16 13.50
CA LEU A 146 8.11 5.93 12.44
C LEU A 146 8.57 5.51 11.04
N LEU A 147 9.86 5.23 10.86
CA LEU A 147 10.41 4.78 9.58
C LEU A 147 9.87 3.40 9.16
N ASN A 148 9.51 2.56 10.13
CA ASN A 148 8.92 1.25 9.86
C ASN A 148 7.39 1.33 9.65
N GLN A 149 6.78 2.49 9.89
CA GLN A 149 5.36 2.68 9.66
C GLN A 149 5.12 2.99 8.17
N PRO A 150 4.08 2.42 7.55
CA PRO A 150 3.73 2.78 6.18
C PRO A 150 3.42 4.27 6.07
N GLN A 151 4.08 4.94 5.11
CA GLN A 151 3.95 6.38 4.90
C GLN A 151 2.58 6.73 4.30
N THR A 152 2.03 7.85 4.76
CA THR A 152 0.84 8.46 4.16
C THR A 152 1.19 9.22 2.88
N ALA A 153 0.19 9.47 2.02
CA ALA A 153 0.38 10.24 0.77
C ALA A 153 1.04 11.61 1.00
N ALA A 154 0.63 12.32 2.05
CA ALA A 154 1.16 13.64 2.37
C ALA A 154 2.64 13.60 2.79
N GLU A 155 3.07 12.56 3.52
CA GLU A 155 4.47 12.37 3.90
C GLU A 155 5.32 11.99 2.68
N HIS A 156 4.79 11.12 1.80
CA HIS A 156 5.46 10.75 0.56
C HIS A 156 5.67 11.95 -0.38
N GLU A 157 4.67 12.83 -0.51
CA GLU A 157 4.80 14.07 -1.29
C GLU A 157 5.83 15.05 -0.70
N GLN A 158 5.92 15.14 0.63
CA GLN A 158 6.93 15.96 1.31
C GLN A 158 8.35 15.44 1.03
N ASP A 159 8.58 14.14 1.15
CA ASP A 159 9.89 13.53 0.88
C ASP A 159 10.33 13.72 -0.59
N LEU A 160 9.39 13.66 -1.55
CA LEU A 160 9.68 13.94 -2.96
C LEU A 160 10.07 15.41 -3.21
N ASN A 161 9.41 16.34 -2.52
CA ASN A 161 9.72 17.76 -2.61
C ASN A 161 11.07 18.10 -1.95
N GLU A 162 11.41 17.48 -0.82
CA GLU A 162 12.72 17.66 -0.19
C GLU A 162 13.85 17.07 -1.04
N SER A 163 13.67 15.87 -1.60
CA SER A 163 14.68 15.23 -2.47
C SER A 163 14.90 16.00 -3.78
N SER A 164 13.85 16.52 -4.41
CA SER A 164 13.98 17.41 -5.59
C SER A 164 14.69 18.73 -5.26
N SER A 165 14.44 19.32 -4.09
CA SER A 165 15.15 20.53 -3.64
C SER A 165 16.65 20.31 -3.45
N SER A 166 17.07 19.13 -2.96
CA SER A 166 18.49 18.78 -2.79
C SER A 166 19.22 18.59 -4.14
N SER A 167 18.54 18.06 -5.17
CA SER A 167 19.10 17.92 -6.52
C SER A 167 19.28 19.24 -7.28
N SER A 168 18.54 20.30 -6.88
CA SER A 168 18.72 21.65 -7.43
C SER A 168 19.89 22.44 -6.81
N SER A 169 20.51 21.91 -5.76
CA SER A 169 21.63 22.56 -5.05
C SER A 169 23.02 22.11 -5.52
N SER A 170 23.11 21.14 -6.43
CA SER A 170 24.39 20.64 -6.98
C SER A 170 24.74 21.18 -8.38
N SER A 171 23.98 22.12 -8.94
CA SER A 171 24.31 22.75 -10.24
C SER A 171 24.66 24.22 -10.11
N SER A 172 25.64 24.57 -9.28
CA SER A 172 26.28 25.89 -9.34
C SER A 172 27.69 25.86 -8.78
N SER A 173 28.67 25.43 -9.59
CA SER A 173 29.99 26.08 -9.76
C SER A 173 30.96 25.16 -10.49
N SER A 174 31.25 25.46 -11.76
CA SER A 174 32.60 25.75 -12.27
C SER A 174 32.63 25.71 -13.80
N GLU A 175 33.23 26.77 -14.33
CA GLU A 175 33.31 27.12 -15.74
C GLU A 175 34.46 26.42 -16.48
N SER A 176 34.20 26.15 -17.77
CA SER A 176 35.11 26.27 -18.93
C SER A 176 35.83 25.03 -19.52
N SER A 177 35.64 24.93 -20.86
CA SER A 177 36.61 24.56 -21.92
C SER A 177 36.68 23.11 -22.47
N SER A 178 36.06 22.97 -23.65
CA SER A 178 36.54 22.35 -24.90
C SER A 178 36.92 20.85 -25.01
N SER A 179 36.24 20.24 -26.00
CA SER A 179 36.68 19.27 -27.03
C SER A 179 36.77 17.75 -26.78
N SER A 180 36.03 17.05 -27.67
CA SER A 180 36.30 15.82 -28.45
C SER A 180 36.07 14.41 -27.87
N GLU A 181 35.26 13.67 -28.67
CA GLU A 181 35.32 12.25 -29.03
C GLU A 181 34.67 11.16 -28.13
N PHE A 182 34.39 10.04 -28.81
CA PHE A 182 33.30 9.06 -28.70
C PHE A 182 33.58 7.88 -27.73
N GLU A 183 32.55 7.00 -27.61
CA GLU A 183 32.52 5.61 -27.08
C GLU A 183 32.41 5.52 -25.54
N ASP A 184 31.63 4.65 -24.88
CA ASP A 184 30.75 3.53 -25.25
C ASP A 184 29.82 3.23 -24.05
N GLU A 185 28.80 2.40 -24.28
CA GLU A 185 27.81 1.89 -23.32
C GLU A 185 28.40 1.23 -22.06
N GLU A 186 27.77 1.47 -20.89
CA GLU A 186 27.48 0.46 -19.86
C GLU A 186 26.24 0.90 -19.06
N ASP A 187 25.07 0.40 -19.47
CA ASP A 187 23.90 0.22 -18.60
C ASP A 187 24.13 -1.07 -17.79
N GLU A 188 24.09 -0.96 -16.46
CA GLU A 188 23.39 -1.85 -15.51
C GLU A 188 23.91 -1.62 -14.08
N GLU A 189 23.06 -1.88 -13.08
CA GLU A 189 23.28 -1.72 -11.62
C GLU A 189 23.00 -0.34 -10.99
N LYS A 190 21.76 0.17 -11.17
CA LYS A 190 21.08 0.97 -10.13
C LYS A 190 19.63 0.54 -9.96
N VAL A 191 19.41 -0.73 -9.67
CA VAL A 191 18.14 -1.26 -9.14
C VAL A 191 18.43 -1.74 -7.71
N ASN A 192 17.48 -1.56 -6.79
CA ASN A 192 17.49 -2.02 -5.40
C ASN A 192 18.09 -1.10 -4.33
N GLN A 193 17.57 0.12 -4.20
CA GLN A 193 17.54 0.74 -2.86
C GLN A 193 16.30 1.60 -2.58
N ASN A 194 15.45 1.86 -3.58
CA ASN A 194 14.16 2.52 -3.41
C ASN A 194 12.96 1.55 -3.26
N ASP A 195 13.17 0.25 -3.39
CA ASP A 195 12.07 -0.75 -3.54
C ASP A 195 11.38 -1.19 -2.24
N ASN A 196 11.79 -0.65 -1.08
CA ASN A 196 11.17 -0.96 0.22
C ASN A 196 10.26 0.17 0.74
N ARG A 197 9.66 0.98 -0.14
CA ARG A 197 8.70 2.00 0.32
C ARG A 197 7.33 1.36 0.59
N MET A 198 6.95 1.32 1.86
CA MET A 198 5.58 1.05 2.28
C MET A 198 4.78 2.36 2.13
N CYS A 199 3.87 2.44 1.16
CA CYS A 199 3.09 3.64 0.87
C CYS A 199 1.60 3.29 0.82
N ILE A 200 0.76 3.90 1.68
CA ILE A 200 -0.71 3.67 1.63
C ILE A 200 -1.40 4.57 0.60
N ALA A 201 -0.64 5.46 -0.04
CA ALA A 201 -1.15 6.38 -1.04
C ALA A 201 -1.54 5.68 -2.35
N SER A 202 -2.81 5.75 -2.73
CA SER A 202 -3.17 5.65 -4.13
C SER A 202 -2.71 6.93 -4.82
N ARG A 203 -1.82 6.82 -5.82
CA ARG A 203 -1.55 7.90 -6.78
C ARG A 203 -2.82 8.34 -7.50
#